data_AF-A0A0F9I179-F1
#
_entry.id   AF-A0A0F9I179-F1
#
_cell.length_a   1.000
_cell.length_b   1.000
_cell.length_c   1.000
_cell.angle_alpha   90.00
_cell.angle_beta   90.00
_cell.angle_gamma   90.00
#
_symmetry.space_group_name_H-M   'P 1'
#
loop_
_entity.id
_entity.type
_entity.pdbx_description
1 polymer ?
#
loop_
_entity_poly.entity_id
_entity_poly.type
_entity_poly.pdbx_seq_one_letter_code
_entity_poly.pdbx_strand_id
1 'polypeptide(L)'
;MFDTLLYDKQDGIAWVTLNRPQALNAINMRMRDELWGVVQAVRDDPEVQIVIFRGAGERAFSAGADISEFGTAPSYVESRRARRERDL
;
A
#
# COMPACT_ATOMS: atom_id res chain seq x y z
N MET A 1 8.63 5.48 10.21
CA MET A 1 8.46 6.50 9.16
C MET A 1 8.30 5.75 7.85
N PHE A 2 7.34 6.12 7.01
CA PHE A 2 7.13 5.46 5.72
C PHE A 2 8.09 6.05 4.68
N ASP A 3 8.67 5.20 3.86
CA ASP A 3 9.57 5.61 2.78
C ASP A 3 8.86 5.67 1.43
N THR A 4 7.78 4.89 1.27
CA THR A 4 7.08 4.77 -0.01
C THR A 4 5.63 5.26 0.04
N LEU A 5 5.13 5.61 1.23
CA LEU A 5 3.82 6.21 1.45
C LEU A 5 3.95 7.57 2.14
N LEU A 6 3.00 8.45 1.86
CA LEU A 6 2.69 9.58 2.73
C LEU A 6 1.35 9.30 3.39
N TYR A 7 1.25 9.60 4.69
CA TYR A 7 0.04 9.43 5.47
C TYR A 7 -0.31 10.75 6.15
N ASP A 8 -1.57 11.16 6.05
CA ASP A 8 -2.12 12.31 6.75
C ASP A 8 -3.54 12.00 7.23
N LYS A 9 -3.93 12.50 8.41
CA LYS A 9 -5.26 12.28 8.99
C LYS A 9 -5.84 13.62 9.39
N GLN A 10 -6.95 14.01 8.77
CA GLN A 10 -7.70 15.22 9.11
C GLN A 10 -9.20 14.99 8.99
N ASP A 11 -9.97 15.55 9.92
CA ASP A 11 -11.45 15.55 9.87
C ASP A 11 -12.08 14.16 9.65
N GLY A 12 -11.48 13.13 10.26
CA GLY A 12 -11.91 11.73 10.12
C GLY A 12 -11.55 11.06 8.79
N ILE A 13 -10.76 11.73 7.94
CA ILE A 13 -10.29 11.21 6.66
C ILE A 13 -8.79 10.88 6.77
N ALA A 14 -8.45 9.61 6.53
CA ALA A 14 -7.07 9.15 6.34
C ALA A 14 -6.68 9.24 4.86
N TRP A 15 -5.75 10.14 4.55
CA TRP A 15 -5.15 10.30 3.24
C TRP A 15 -3.91 9.45 3.11
N VAL A 16 -3.94 8.47 2.21
CA VAL A 16 -2.81 7.58 1.92
C VAL A 16 -2.32 7.86 0.50
N THR A 17 -1.12 8.44 0.38
CA THR A 17 -0.53 8.77 -0.92
C THR A 17 0.59 7.78 -1.25
N LEU A 18 0.44 7.05 -2.36
CA LEU A 18 1.51 6.23 -2.93
C LEU A 18 2.61 7.15 -3.46
N ASN A 19 3.82 7.07 -2.91
CA ASN A 19 4.86 8.08 -3.09
C ASN A 19 6.12 7.53 -3.78
N ARG A 20 5.94 6.97 -4.99
CA ARG A 20 7.03 6.58 -5.89
C ARG A 20 6.77 7.10 -7.31
N PRO A 21 6.58 8.42 -7.52
CA PRO A 21 6.17 8.97 -8.82
C PRO A 21 7.15 8.66 -9.96
N GLN A 22 8.44 8.52 -9.64
CA GLN A 22 9.50 8.11 -10.57
C GLN A 22 9.29 6.70 -11.15
N ALA A 23 8.60 5.82 -10.40
CA ALA A 23 8.24 4.47 -10.81
C ALA A 23 6.73 4.34 -11.09
N LEU A 24 6.05 5.44 -11.44
CA LEU A 24 4.60 5.50 -11.66
C LEU A 24 3.80 4.92 -10.47
N ASN A 25 4.31 5.09 -9.24
CA ASN A 25 3.74 4.54 -8.03
C ASN A 25 3.53 3.01 -8.10
N ALA A 26 4.42 2.30 -8.80
CA ALA A 26 4.46 0.84 -8.76
C ALA A 26 4.65 0.35 -7.31
N ILE A 27 3.96 -0.74 -6.97
CA ILE A 27 3.90 -1.30 -5.62
C ILE A 27 5.01 -2.34 -5.50
N ASN A 28 6.09 -1.95 -4.81
CA ASN A 28 7.15 -2.87 -4.43
C ASN A 28 6.84 -3.53 -3.07
N MET A 29 7.70 -4.45 -2.66
CA MET A 29 7.56 -5.19 -1.39
C MET A 29 7.49 -4.26 -0.18
N ARG A 30 8.33 -3.22 -0.12
CA ARG A 30 8.29 -2.21 0.96
C ARG A 30 6.93 -1.51 1.02
N MET A 31 6.44 -0.98 -0.10
CA MET A 31 5.15 -0.31 -0.15
C MET A 31 3.99 -1.24 0.22
N ARG A 32 4.07 -2.51 -0.17
CA ARG A 32 3.07 -3.51 0.20
C ARG A 32 3.01 -3.72 1.71
N ASP A 33 4.17 -3.80 2.37
CA ASP A 33 4.25 -4.00 3.82
C ASP A 33 3.84 -2.73 4.58
N GLU A 34 4.21 -1.54 4.07
CA GLU A 34 3.75 -0.25 4.59
C GLU A 34 2.21 -0.09 4.46
N LEU A 35 1.64 -0.45 3.31
CA LEU A 35 0.19 -0.43 3.08
C LEU A 35 -0.55 -1.36 4.05
N TRP A 36 0.01 -2.54 4.34
CA TRP A 36 -0.55 -3.43 5.35
C TRP A 36 -0.57 -2.76 6.74
N GLY A 37 0.53 -2.11 7.13
CA GLY A 37 0.60 -1.34 8.37
C GLY A 37 -0.42 -0.21 8.44
N VAL A 38 -0.58 0.56 7.36
CA VAL A 38 -1.57 1.64 7.28
C VAL A 38 -3.00 1.10 7.41
N VAL A 39 -3.34 0.01 6.72
CA VAL A 39 -4.68 -0.58 6.80
C VAL A 39 -4.98 -1.09 8.21
N GLN A 40 -4.00 -1.68 8.90
CA GLN A 40 -4.17 -2.07 10.31
C GLN A 40 -4.38 -0.86 11.20
N ALA A 41 -3.54 0.18 11.05
CA ALA A 41 -3.65 1.41 11.85
C ALA A 41 -5.01 2.10 11.65
N VAL A 42 -5.48 2.19 10.40
CA VAL A 42 -6.82 2.70 10.07
C VAL A 42 -7.92 1.87 10.72
N ARG A 43 -7.85 0.54 10.60
CA ARG A 43 -8.88 -0.36 11.15
C ARG A 43 -9.02 -0.18 12.66
N ASP A 44 -7.90 0.03 13.33
CA ASP A 44 -7.80 0.09 14.78
C ASP A 44 -7.98 1.54 15.32
N ASP A 45 -8.13 2.54 14.44
CA ASP A 45 -8.36 3.96 14.77
C ASP A 45 -9.85 4.33 14.60
N PRO A 46 -10.62 4.46 15.69
CA PRO A 46 -12.06 4.75 15.62
C PRO A 46 -12.37 6.17 15.13
N GLU A 47 -11.39 7.07 15.05
CA GLU A 47 -11.59 8.42 14.51
C GLU A 47 -11.58 8.41 12.97
N VAL A 48 -11.01 7.37 12.33
CA VAL A 48 -10.99 7.26 10.87
C VAL A 48 -12.34 6.75 10.37
N GLN A 49 -13.03 7.61 9.65
CA GLN A 49 -14.33 7.31 9.02
C GLN A 49 -14.18 6.97 7.54
N ILE A 50 -13.19 7.56 6.87
CA ILE A 50 -12.95 7.41 5.43
C ILE A 50 -11.45 7.26 5.17
N VAL A 51 -11.10 6.36 4.25
CA VAL A 51 -9.74 6.27 3.71
C VAL A 51 -9.75 6.65 2.24
N ILE A 52 -8.85 7.53 1.84
CA ILE A 52 -8.65 7.92 0.44
C ILE A 52 -7.24 7.54 0.02
N PHE A 53 -7.15 6.70 -1.00
CA PHE A 53 -5.89 6.38 -1.67
C PHE A 53 -5.69 7.28 -2.88
N ARG A 54 -4.49 7.86 -3.03
CA ARG A 54 -4.09 8.60 -4.23
C ARG A 54 -2.63 8.32 -4.61
N GLY A 55 -2.25 8.62 -5.84
CA GLY A 55 -0.85 8.57 -6.28
C GLY A 55 -0.20 9.94 -6.18
N ALA A 56 1.07 9.99 -5.78
CA ALA A 56 1.89 11.20 -5.87
C ALA A 56 2.24 11.49 -7.34
N GLY A 57 2.39 12.78 -7.65
CA GLY A 57 2.66 13.27 -9.01
C GLY A 57 1.41 13.26 -9.89
N GLU A 58 1.60 13.56 -11.18
CA GLU A 58 0.50 13.82 -12.13
C GLU A 58 0.29 12.68 -13.13
N ARG A 59 1.19 11.68 -13.15
CA ARG A 59 1.26 10.69 -14.24
C ARG A 59 0.35 9.49 -14.03
N ALA A 60 0.22 9.01 -12.79
CA ALA A 60 -0.52 7.78 -12.51
C ALA A 60 -0.90 7.69 -11.03
N PHE A 61 -2.04 7.06 -10.75
CA PHE A 61 -2.34 6.54 -9.42
C PHE A 61 -1.32 5.46 -9.01
N SER A 62 -1.24 4.38 -9.78
CA SER A 62 -0.27 3.29 -9.66
C SER A 62 -0.17 2.49 -10.96
N ALA A 63 1.02 2.06 -11.33
CA ALA A 63 1.27 1.12 -12.42
C ALA A 63 1.02 -0.36 -12.04
N GLY A 64 0.59 -0.65 -10.80
CA GLY A 64 0.40 -2.02 -10.30
C GLY A 64 1.64 -2.57 -9.60
N ALA A 65 1.89 -3.87 -9.73
CA ALA A 65 3.06 -4.50 -9.11
C ALA A 65 4.37 -4.02 -9.75
N ASP A 66 5.41 -3.84 -8.93
CA ASP A 66 6.74 -3.48 -9.43
C ASP A 66 7.41 -4.70 -10.08
N ILE A 67 7.43 -4.71 -11.42
CA ILE A 67 8.00 -5.82 -12.21
C ILE A 67 9.51 -5.94 -12.00
N SER A 68 10.20 -4.88 -11.57
CA SER A 68 11.64 -4.96 -11.27
C SER A 68 11.97 -5.90 -10.10
N GLU A 69 10.97 -6.21 -9.25
CA GLU A 69 11.11 -7.16 -8.14
C GLU A 69 10.57 -8.57 -8.48
N PHE A 70 10.13 -8.79 -9.72
CA PHE A 70 9.59 -10.08 -10.13
C PHE A 70 10.62 -11.20 -9.94
N GLY A 71 10.24 -12.26 -9.23
CA GLY A 71 11.13 -13.38 -8.90
C GLY A 71 11.98 -13.19 -7.63
N THR A 72 11.86 -12.06 -6.92
CA THR A 72 12.54 -11.85 -5.62
C THR A 72 11.67 -12.27 -4.42
N ALA A 73 10.37 -12.43 -4.63
CA ALA A 73 9.41 -12.89 -3.64
C ALA A 73 9.01 -14.36 -3.86
N PRO A 74 8.49 -15.06 -2.83
CA PRO A 74 7.94 -16.41 -2.98
C PRO A 74 6.91 -16.49 -4.10
N SER A 75 6.71 -17.69 -4.64
CA SER A 75 5.80 -17.91 -5.77
C SER A 75 4.42 -17.29 -5.50
N TYR A 76 3.78 -16.76 -6.56
CA TYR A 76 2.43 -16.20 -6.45
C TYR A 76 1.44 -17.22 -5.86
N VAL A 77 1.61 -18.50 -6.18
CA VAL A 77 0.78 -19.59 -5.65
C VAL A 77 0.98 -19.75 -4.15
N GLU A 78 2.23 -19.72 -3.68
CA GLU A 78 2.57 -19.80 -2.25
C GLU A 78 2.02 -18.58 -1.50
N SER A 79 2.23 -17.38 -2.05
CA SER A 79 1.70 -16.13 -1.49
C SER A 79 0.18 -16.12 -1.38
N ARG A 80 -0.54 -16.67 -2.39
CA ARG A 80 -2.00 -16.80 -2.37
C ARG A 80 -2.48 -17.82 -1.35
N ARG A 81 -1.76 -18.92 -1.18
CA ARG A 81 -2.07 -19.95 -0.19
C ARG A 81 -1.89 -19.40 1.23
N ALA A 82 -0.76 -18.74 1.51
CA ALA A 82 -0.50 -18.09 2.79
C ALA A 82 -1.54 -17.02 3.14
N ARG A 83 -1.97 -16.19 2.17
CA ARG A 83 -3.08 -15.23 2.38
C ARG A 83 -4.38 -15.92 2.74
N ARG A 84 -4.73 -17.00 2.01
CA ARG A 84 -5.96 -17.75 2.27
C ARG A 84 -5.96 -18.40 3.64
N GLU A 85 -4.82 -18.87 4.12
CA GLU A 85 -4.66 -19.46 5.45
C GLU A 85 -4.67 -18.43 6.58
N ARG A 86 -4.33 -17.16 6.29
CA ARG A 86 -4.33 -16.06 7.28
C ARG A 86 -5.68 -15.36 7.40
N ASP A 87 -6.42 -15.25 6.30
CA ASP A 87 -7.63 -14.44 6.19
C ASP A 87 -8.93 -15.28 6.27
N LEU A 88 -8.84 -16.61 6.41
CA LEU A 88 -9.94 -17.56 6.73
C LEU A 88 -9.70 -18.19 8.10
#